data_AF-A0A960PYS1-F1
#
_entry.id   AF-A0A960PYS1-F1
#
_cell.length_a   1.000
_cell.length_b   1.000
_cell.length_c   1.000
_cell.angle_alpha   90.00
_cell.angle_beta   90.00
_cell.angle_gamma   90.00
#
_symmetry.space_group_name_H-M   'P 1'
#
loop_
_entity.id
_entity.type
_entity.pdbx_description
1 polymer ?
#
loop_
_entity_poly.entity_id
_entity_poly.type
_entity_poly.pdbx_seq_one_letter_code
_entity_poly.pdbx_strand_id
1 'polypeptide(L)'
;MGGSLGKRGASYAFVIALPFVAIGLVFRGLRVPGVYQSVGAVIFALTALAVWFLGWRTGVANQANRRLLATSGACLMTPFSLIALFWVGLGTPWEATPDENAMRYLVLMAAAVAEVMGFVMAREALNKVGERFFAALCAGTMILAGPLHVVWSIFNFGMHSGRSRTGEIPSIFLALDEVLDVLLFVSGALTYIASIFLVVATARAGWLGRISMRVYTVIACVALLFLVMRGLDFVTPAELAAPWYATPGFIAGIPAVPYLIPCLVGAVLLRRAGDQTSGGADVED
;
A
#
# COMPACT_ATOMS: atom_id res chain seq x y z
N MET A 1 9.27 -21.44 -25.75
CA MET A 1 8.34 -20.35 -25.35
C MET A 1 7.53 -20.62 -24.06
N GLY A 2 7.33 -21.86 -23.60
CA GLY A 2 6.53 -22.14 -22.38
C GLY A 2 7.11 -21.68 -21.02
N GLY A 3 8.43 -21.49 -20.91
CA GLY A 3 9.07 -21.16 -19.63
C GLY A 3 8.88 -19.72 -19.13
N SER A 4 8.55 -18.75 -20.01
CA SER A 4 8.37 -17.35 -19.57
C SER A 4 6.95 -17.08 -19.05
N LEU A 5 5.94 -17.72 -19.64
CA LEU A 5 4.54 -17.67 -19.21
C LEU A 5 4.37 -18.24 -17.78
N GLY A 6 5.00 -19.39 -17.50
CA GLY A 6 4.97 -19.99 -16.15
C GLY A 6 5.58 -19.08 -15.07
N LYS A 7 6.72 -18.43 -15.37
CA LYS A 7 7.39 -17.50 -14.43
C LYS A 7 6.54 -16.26 -14.14
N ARG A 8 5.85 -15.73 -15.14
CA ARG A 8 4.94 -14.58 -14.97
C ARG A 8 3.71 -14.91 -14.16
N GLY A 9 3.09 -16.07 -14.40
CA GLY A 9 1.97 -16.54 -13.59
C GLY A 9 2.33 -16.69 -12.11
N ALA A 10 3.47 -17.33 -11.83
CA ALA A 10 3.97 -17.48 -10.46
C ALA A 10 4.32 -16.13 -9.81
N SER A 11 4.97 -15.22 -10.54
CA SER A 11 5.28 -13.88 -10.05
C SER A 11 4.02 -13.09 -9.72
N TYR A 12 3.01 -13.15 -10.58
CA TYR A 12 1.73 -12.49 -10.34
C TYR A 12 1.02 -13.05 -9.09
N ALA A 13 0.96 -14.38 -8.95
CA ALA A 13 0.35 -15.02 -7.78
C ALA A 13 1.08 -14.64 -6.48
N PHE A 14 2.42 -14.64 -6.49
CA PHE A 14 3.23 -14.25 -5.34
C PHE A 14 2.95 -12.79 -4.93
N VAL A 15 2.95 -11.87 -5.90
CA VAL A 15 2.70 -10.45 -5.65
C VAL A 15 1.30 -10.19 -5.12
N ILE A 16 0.29 -10.91 -5.61
CA ILE A 16 -1.08 -10.80 -5.07
C ILE A 16 -1.16 -11.33 -3.64
N ALA A 17 -0.39 -12.36 -3.29
CA ALA A 17 -0.34 -12.91 -1.93
C ALA A 17 0.45 -12.01 -0.94
N LEU A 18 1.39 -11.21 -1.43
CA LEU A 18 2.30 -10.39 -0.63
C LEU A 18 1.64 -9.59 0.50
N PRO A 19 0.61 -8.75 0.28
CA PRO A 19 0.03 -7.95 1.36
C PRO A 19 -0.52 -8.82 2.49
N PHE A 20 -1.11 -9.96 2.18
CA PHE A 20 -1.67 -10.88 3.17
C PHE A 20 -0.56 -11.59 3.97
N VAL A 21 0.50 -12.02 3.30
CA VAL A 21 1.68 -12.62 3.95
C VAL A 21 2.36 -11.60 4.86
N ALA A 22 2.58 -10.38 4.39
CA ALA A 22 3.19 -9.31 5.16
C ALA A 22 2.38 -8.99 6.42
N ILE A 23 1.05 -8.84 6.29
CA ILE A 23 0.14 -8.61 7.43
C ILE A 23 0.25 -9.74 8.46
N GLY A 24 0.18 -11.00 8.01
CA GLY A 24 0.27 -12.16 8.92
C GLY A 24 1.60 -12.24 9.68
N LEU A 25 2.71 -11.85 9.04
CA LEU A 25 4.04 -11.86 9.64
C LEU A 25 4.31 -10.68 10.57
N VAL A 26 3.64 -9.54 10.37
CA VAL A 26 3.74 -8.38 11.26
C VAL A 26 3.01 -8.65 12.58
N PHE A 27 1.81 -9.26 12.53
CA PHE A 27 1.02 -9.51 13.73
C PHE A 27 1.58 -10.62 14.61
N ARG A 28 2.37 -11.54 14.05
CA ARG A 28 3.09 -12.52 14.83
C ARG A 28 4.45 -11.93 15.19
N GLY A 29 4.59 -11.46 16.43
CA GLY A 29 5.86 -10.95 16.97
C GLY A 29 6.94 -12.04 17.00
N LEU A 30 7.56 -12.32 15.86
CA LEU A 30 8.73 -13.18 15.70
C LEU A 30 9.94 -12.47 16.29
N ARG A 31 10.01 -12.38 17.63
CA ARG A 31 11.08 -11.69 18.38
C ARG A 31 12.35 -12.52 18.51
N VAL A 32 12.75 -13.21 17.44
CA VAL A 32 14.01 -13.95 17.40
C VAL A 32 15.02 -13.11 16.62
N PRO A 33 16.00 -12.47 17.30
CA PRO A 33 16.97 -11.60 16.65
C PRO A 33 17.62 -12.25 15.43
N GLY A 34 17.73 -11.51 14.33
CA GLY A 34 18.31 -11.97 13.07
C GLY A 34 17.36 -12.76 12.17
N VAL A 35 16.42 -13.53 12.75
CA VAL A 35 15.48 -14.35 11.96
C VAL A 35 14.44 -13.47 11.27
N TYR A 36 13.82 -12.53 11.99
CA TYR A 36 12.79 -11.68 11.40
C TYR A 36 13.33 -10.73 10.33
N GLN A 37 14.53 -10.16 10.53
CA GLN A 37 15.20 -9.36 9.49
C GLN A 37 15.52 -10.20 8.26
N SER A 38 16.00 -11.43 8.44
CA SER A 38 16.32 -12.33 7.33
C SER A 38 15.07 -12.71 6.54
N VAL A 39 13.97 -13.05 7.22
CA VAL A 39 12.68 -13.35 6.58
C VAL A 39 12.17 -12.13 5.81
N GLY A 40 12.21 -10.94 6.42
CA GLY A 40 11.81 -9.70 5.77
C GLY A 40 12.63 -9.39 4.52
N ALA A 41 13.97 -9.52 4.61
CA ALA A 41 14.89 -9.33 3.50
C ALA A 41 14.63 -10.33 2.35
N VAL A 42 14.35 -11.60 2.67
CA VAL A 42 14.01 -12.61 1.68
C VAL A 42 12.69 -12.26 0.97
N ILE A 43 11.64 -11.89 1.70
CA ILE A 43 10.35 -11.52 1.10
C ILE A 43 10.51 -10.27 0.22
N PHE A 44 11.26 -9.28 0.68
CA PHE A 44 11.56 -8.09 -0.11
C PHE A 44 12.32 -8.43 -1.40
N ALA A 45 13.36 -9.27 -1.32
CA ALA A 45 14.12 -9.71 -2.49
C ALA A 45 13.24 -10.48 -3.48
N LEU A 46 12.40 -11.40 -2.99
CA LEU A 46 11.43 -12.13 -3.81
C LEU A 46 10.41 -11.20 -4.46
N THR A 47 10.00 -10.15 -3.76
CA THR A 47 9.09 -9.13 -4.30
C THR A 47 9.76 -8.33 -5.40
N ALA A 48 10.99 -7.87 -5.19
CA ALA A 48 11.78 -7.17 -6.20
C ALA A 48 11.99 -8.03 -7.46
N LEU A 49 12.30 -9.32 -7.29
CA LEU A 49 12.41 -10.27 -8.39
C LEU A 49 11.07 -10.47 -9.11
N ALA A 50 9.97 -10.62 -8.37
CA ALA A 50 8.65 -10.79 -8.95
C ALA A 50 8.23 -9.55 -9.76
N VAL A 51 8.42 -8.33 -9.23
CA VAL A 51 8.19 -7.06 -9.94
C VAL A 51 9.05 -6.99 -11.20
N TRP A 52 10.33 -7.38 -11.11
CA TRP A 52 11.26 -7.42 -12.23
C TRP A 52 10.74 -8.28 -13.38
N PHE A 53 10.33 -9.52 -13.10
CA PHE A 53 9.85 -10.47 -14.10
C PHE A 53 8.42 -10.21 -14.58
N LEU A 54 7.56 -9.64 -13.72
CA LEU A 54 6.16 -9.42 -14.01
C LEU A 54 5.96 -8.32 -15.07
N GLY A 55 6.72 -7.23 -14.97
CA GLY A 55 6.49 -6.09 -15.85
C GLY A 55 7.62 -5.10 -15.97
N TRP A 56 8.44 -4.94 -14.93
CA TRP A 56 9.43 -3.87 -14.87
C TRP A 56 10.49 -3.97 -15.98
N ARG A 57 11.12 -5.15 -16.16
CA ARG A 57 12.16 -5.36 -17.17
C ARG A 57 11.69 -4.98 -18.58
N THR A 58 10.47 -5.36 -18.93
CA THR A 58 9.89 -5.13 -20.25
C THR A 58 9.26 -3.74 -20.39
N GLY A 59 8.68 -3.22 -19.31
CA GLY A 59 7.99 -1.94 -19.30
C GLY A 59 8.94 -0.75 -19.32
N VAL A 60 10.09 -0.85 -18.66
CA VAL A 60 11.11 0.21 -18.66
C VAL A 60 11.88 0.27 -19.99
N ALA A 61 12.10 -0.88 -20.63
CA ALA A 61 12.83 -0.93 -21.89
C ALA A 61 12.06 -0.30 -23.07
N ASN A 62 10.73 -0.43 -23.11
CA ASN A 62 9.91 -0.12 -24.28
C ASN A 62 8.83 0.92 -24.00
N GLN A 63 8.55 1.82 -24.95
CA GLN A 63 7.44 2.79 -25.05
C GLN A 63 7.05 3.58 -23.76
N ALA A 64 6.91 4.90 -23.87
CA ALA A 64 6.61 5.78 -22.74
C ALA A 64 5.37 5.38 -21.90
N ASN A 65 4.35 4.76 -22.50
CA ASN A 65 3.17 4.30 -21.75
C ASN A 65 3.45 3.08 -20.85
N ARG A 66 4.28 2.15 -21.29
CA ARG A 66 4.60 0.93 -20.53
C ARG A 66 5.49 1.26 -19.34
N ARG A 67 6.36 2.26 -19.50
CA ARG A 67 7.15 2.86 -18.41
C ARG A 67 6.23 3.38 -17.30
N LEU A 68 5.20 4.15 -17.66
CA LEU A 68 4.23 4.66 -16.68
C LEU A 68 3.51 3.54 -15.92
N LEU A 69 3.05 2.50 -16.61
CA LEU A 69 2.39 1.35 -15.98
C LEU A 69 3.33 0.60 -15.03
N ALA A 70 4.57 0.36 -15.46
CA ALA A 70 5.56 -0.34 -14.65
C ALA A 70 5.94 0.47 -13.40
N THR A 71 6.20 1.77 -13.55
CA THR A 71 6.54 2.65 -12.42
C THR A 71 5.36 2.86 -11.49
N SER A 72 4.15 3.07 -12.03
CA SER A 72 2.94 3.15 -11.21
C SER A 72 2.77 1.88 -10.37
N GLY A 73 2.81 0.69 -11.00
CA GLY A 73 2.62 -0.55 -10.28
C GLY A 73 3.71 -0.85 -9.26
N ALA A 74 4.98 -0.52 -9.55
CA ALA A 74 6.07 -0.66 -8.60
C ALA A 74 5.90 0.29 -7.39
N CYS A 75 5.50 1.53 -7.64
CA CYS A 75 5.20 2.51 -6.59
C CYS A 75 4.06 2.04 -5.67
N LEU A 76 2.93 1.56 -6.24
CA LEU A 76 1.79 1.06 -5.46
C LEU A 76 2.11 -0.23 -4.68
N MET A 77 3.12 -0.99 -5.10
CA MET A 77 3.58 -2.16 -4.37
C MET A 77 4.63 -1.85 -3.28
N THR A 78 5.21 -0.65 -3.31
CA THR A 78 6.29 -0.26 -2.41
C THR A 78 5.87 -0.32 -0.93
N PRO A 79 4.66 0.09 -0.51
CA PRO A 79 4.26 0.01 0.90
C PRO A 79 4.44 -1.39 1.51
N PHE A 80 3.84 -2.42 0.92
CA PHE A 80 3.94 -3.78 1.45
C PHE A 80 5.33 -4.39 1.26
N SER A 81 6.10 -3.92 0.27
CA SER A 81 7.52 -4.30 0.14
C SER A 81 8.33 -3.75 1.32
N LEU A 82 8.16 -2.48 1.68
CA LEU A 82 8.85 -1.86 2.81
C LEU A 82 8.38 -2.43 4.16
N ILE A 83 7.07 -2.69 4.32
CA ILE A 83 6.52 -3.36 5.50
C ILE A 83 7.13 -4.77 5.63
N ALA A 84 7.19 -5.55 4.55
CA ALA A 84 7.84 -6.84 4.59
C ALA A 84 9.32 -6.74 4.97
N LEU A 85 10.04 -5.73 4.48
CA LEU A 85 11.46 -5.56 4.78
C LEU A 85 11.71 -5.15 6.25
N PHE A 86 10.92 -4.22 6.77
CA PHE A 86 11.24 -3.53 8.02
C PHE A 86 10.32 -3.87 9.20
N TRP A 87 9.13 -4.43 8.97
CA TRP A 87 8.14 -4.62 10.04
C TRP A 87 7.96 -6.06 10.51
N VAL A 88 8.50 -7.03 9.77
CA VAL A 88 8.45 -8.43 10.18
C VAL A 88 9.05 -8.54 11.58
N GLY A 89 8.29 -9.11 12.53
CA GLY A 89 8.74 -9.29 13.91
C GLY A 89 8.62 -8.09 14.85
N LEU A 90 8.26 -6.88 14.38
CA LEU A 90 8.11 -5.69 15.24
C LEU A 90 6.91 -5.77 16.21
N GLY A 91 5.96 -6.67 15.96
CA GLY A 91 4.69 -6.73 16.70
C GLY A 91 3.83 -5.50 16.44
N THR A 92 2.90 -5.23 17.33
CA THR A 92 1.98 -4.08 17.24
C THR A 92 2.61 -2.80 17.84
N PRO A 93 2.10 -1.59 17.53
CA PRO A 93 2.65 -0.34 18.05
C PRO A 93 2.80 -0.24 19.57
N TRP A 94 1.89 -0.83 20.33
CA TRP A 94 1.91 -0.82 21.80
C TRP A 94 2.82 -1.92 22.40
N GLU A 95 3.21 -2.90 21.61
CA GLU A 95 4.17 -3.94 22.00
C GLU A 95 5.62 -3.56 21.63
N ALA A 96 5.77 -2.70 20.63
CA ALA A 96 7.04 -2.27 20.06
C ALA A 96 7.75 -1.25 20.94
N THR A 97 9.09 -1.29 20.94
CA THR A 97 9.95 -0.27 21.54
C THR A 97 9.79 1.09 20.83
N PRO A 98 10.22 2.20 21.46
CA PRO A 98 10.19 3.52 20.83
C PRO A 98 10.96 3.58 19.49
N ASP A 99 12.12 2.93 19.38
CA ASP A 99 12.91 2.93 18.13
C ASP A 99 12.22 2.13 17.01
N GLU A 100 11.60 1.00 17.35
CA GLU A 100 10.81 0.21 16.39
C GLU A 100 9.58 0.99 15.90
N ASN A 101 8.93 1.75 16.78
CA ASN A 101 7.88 2.67 16.40
C ASN A 101 8.40 3.81 15.50
N ALA A 102 9.54 4.41 15.81
CA ALA A 102 10.15 5.41 14.92
C ALA A 102 10.37 4.84 13.51
N MET A 103 10.96 3.64 13.40
CA MET A 103 11.11 2.95 12.11
C MET A 103 9.75 2.72 11.42
N ARG A 104 8.71 2.34 12.17
CA ARG A 104 7.35 2.17 11.66
C ARG A 104 6.85 3.41 10.93
N TYR A 105 6.92 4.57 11.58
CA TYR A 105 6.42 5.82 11.00
C TYR A 105 7.30 6.34 9.86
N LEU A 106 8.60 6.08 9.88
CA LEU A 106 9.48 6.36 8.74
C LEU A 106 9.07 5.54 7.50
N VAL A 107 8.75 4.26 7.68
CA VAL A 107 8.26 3.38 6.61
C VAL A 107 6.89 3.83 6.09
N LEU A 108 5.95 4.20 6.97
CA LEU A 108 4.64 4.73 6.56
C LEU A 108 4.77 6.03 5.77
N MET A 109 5.69 6.91 6.17
CA MET A 109 5.98 8.13 5.43
C MET A 109 6.47 7.82 4.00
N ALA A 110 7.44 6.92 3.86
CA ALA A 110 7.95 6.50 2.55
C ALA A 110 6.85 5.80 1.71
N ALA A 111 6.03 4.97 2.34
CA ALA A 111 4.89 4.30 1.72
C ALA A 111 3.86 5.30 1.18
N ALA A 112 3.49 6.31 1.96
CA ALA A 112 2.54 7.35 1.54
C ALA A 112 3.05 8.13 0.32
N VAL A 113 4.34 8.46 0.29
CA VAL A 113 4.96 9.13 -0.87
C VAL A 113 4.93 8.22 -2.11
N ALA A 114 5.28 6.94 -1.95
CA ALA A 114 5.22 5.97 -3.03
C ALA A 114 3.80 5.78 -3.58
N GLU A 115 2.79 5.73 -2.71
CA GLU A 115 1.38 5.65 -3.11
C GLU A 115 0.97 6.85 -3.95
N VAL A 116 1.24 8.08 -3.49
CA VAL A 116 0.92 9.29 -4.27
C VAL A 116 1.56 9.23 -5.67
N MET A 117 2.85 8.88 -5.75
CA MET A 117 3.53 8.73 -7.04
C MET A 117 2.86 7.66 -7.91
N GLY A 118 2.50 6.52 -7.33
CA GLY A 118 1.83 5.42 -8.01
C GLY A 118 0.50 5.83 -8.62
N PHE A 119 -0.33 6.54 -7.85
CA PHE A 119 -1.62 7.08 -8.30
C PHE A 119 -1.48 8.15 -9.39
N VAL A 120 -0.53 9.08 -9.23
CA VAL A 120 -0.27 10.13 -10.24
C VAL A 120 0.18 9.51 -11.57
N MET A 121 1.07 8.51 -11.53
CA MET A 121 1.51 7.81 -12.73
C MET A 121 0.40 6.94 -13.34
N ALA A 122 -0.45 6.33 -12.50
CA ALA A 122 -1.63 5.59 -12.97
C ALA A 122 -2.56 6.51 -13.75
N ARG A 123 -2.83 7.73 -13.25
CA ARG A 123 -3.63 8.73 -13.95
C ARG A 123 -3.08 9.01 -15.34
N GLU A 124 -1.79 9.26 -15.46
CA GLU A 124 -1.17 9.55 -16.77
C GLU A 124 -1.27 8.37 -17.74
N ALA A 125 -1.13 7.14 -17.25
CA ALA A 125 -1.32 5.95 -18.07
C ALA A 125 -2.79 5.79 -18.52
N LEU A 126 -3.75 6.02 -17.62
CA LEU A 126 -5.19 5.93 -17.89
C LEU A 126 -5.68 7.00 -18.88
N ASN A 127 -5.18 8.23 -18.73
CA ASN A 127 -5.46 9.34 -19.65
C ASN A 127 -5.09 9.00 -21.09
N LYS A 128 -3.97 8.29 -21.30
CA LYS A 128 -3.49 7.88 -22.62
C LYS A 128 -4.39 6.87 -23.32
N VAL A 129 -5.22 6.15 -22.58
CA VAL A 129 -6.22 5.21 -23.14
C VAL A 129 -7.65 5.76 -23.06
N GLY A 130 -7.80 7.05 -22.79
CA GLY A 130 -9.07 7.77 -22.85
C GLY A 130 -9.89 7.78 -21.55
N GLU A 131 -9.44 7.11 -20.48
CA GLU A 131 -10.09 7.23 -19.18
C GLU A 131 -9.53 8.45 -18.44
N ARG A 132 -10.31 9.55 -18.39
CA ARG A 132 -9.88 10.82 -17.81
C ARG A 132 -10.60 11.17 -16.50
N PHE A 133 -11.85 10.76 -16.37
CA PHE A 133 -12.71 11.22 -15.28
C PHE A 133 -12.33 10.54 -13.97
N PHE A 134 -12.37 9.21 -13.93
CA PHE A 134 -12.02 8.48 -12.70
C PHE A 134 -10.52 8.56 -12.40
N ALA A 135 -9.68 8.64 -13.44
CA ALA A 135 -8.25 8.91 -13.32
C ALA A 135 -7.95 10.26 -12.63
N ALA A 136 -8.70 11.32 -12.99
CA ALA A 136 -8.56 12.62 -12.33
C ALA A 136 -9.04 12.57 -10.87
N LEU A 137 -10.18 11.93 -10.60
CA LEU A 137 -10.69 11.76 -9.25
C LEU A 137 -9.74 10.96 -8.36
N CYS A 138 -9.21 9.83 -8.84
CA CYS A 138 -8.30 9.00 -8.03
C CYS A 138 -7.02 9.77 -7.65
N ALA A 139 -6.40 10.48 -8.61
CA ALA A 139 -5.20 11.26 -8.33
C ALA A 139 -5.49 12.49 -7.46
N GLY A 140 -6.59 13.20 -7.72
CA GLY A 140 -7.00 14.35 -6.93
C GLY A 140 -7.24 13.98 -5.46
N THR A 141 -7.98 12.90 -5.22
CA THR A 141 -8.20 12.38 -3.87
C THR A 141 -6.90 11.92 -3.21
N MET A 142 -6.01 11.24 -3.94
CA MET A 142 -4.73 10.78 -3.38
C MET A 142 -3.75 11.93 -3.08
N ILE A 143 -3.74 12.99 -3.89
CA ILE A 143 -2.95 14.20 -3.64
C ILE A 143 -3.40 14.91 -2.35
N LEU A 144 -4.67 14.75 -1.95
CA LEU A 144 -5.14 15.23 -0.65
C LEU A 144 -4.78 14.25 0.48
N ALA A 145 -4.96 12.94 0.27
CA ALA A 145 -4.71 11.91 1.28
C ALA A 145 -3.23 11.82 1.69
N GLY A 146 -2.33 11.81 0.70
CA GLY A 146 -0.91 11.55 0.89
C GLY A 146 -0.21 12.55 1.82
N PRO A 147 -0.31 13.87 1.59
CA PRO A 147 0.27 14.87 2.48
C PRO A 147 -0.24 14.78 3.90
N LEU A 148 -1.54 14.51 4.12
CA LEU A 148 -2.10 14.31 5.47
C LEU A 148 -1.43 13.12 6.18
N HIS A 149 -1.26 12.00 5.47
CA HIS A 149 -0.59 10.83 6.01
C HIS A 149 0.91 11.06 6.28
N VAL A 150 1.58 11.82 5.41
CA VAL A 150 2.99 12.22 5.59
C VAL A 150 3.15 13.10 6.82
N VAL A 151 2.30 14.11 6.99
CA VAL A 151 2.31 14.98 8.18
C VAL A 151 2.11 14.14 9.43
N TRP A 152 1.07 13.30 9.46
CA TRP A 152 0.82 12.39 10.58
C TRP A 152 2.03 11.48 10.89
N SER A 153 2.68 10.94 9.86
CA SER A 153 3.86 10.07 10.01
C SER A 153 5.08 10.84 10.54
N ILE A 154 5.30 12.08 10.10
CA ILE A 154 6.41 12.93 10.57
C ILE A 154 6.27 13.22 12.06
N PHE A 155 5.07 13.60 12.52
CA PHE A 155 4.82 13.86 13.93
C PHE A 155 5.07 12.62 14.77
N ASN A 156 4.51 11.46 14.37
CA ASN A 156 4.73 10.21 15.09
C ASN A 156 6.19 9.76 15.09
N PHE A 157 6.90 9.88 13.96
CA PHE A 157 8.33 9.63 13.90
C PHE A 157 9.10 10.51 14.90
N GLY A 158 8.80 11.81 14.94
CA GLY A 158 9.42 12.76 15.85
C GLY A 158 9.13 12.44 17.32
N MET A 159 7.88 12.13 17.67
CA MET A 159 7.47 11.75 19.02
C MET A 159 8.21 10.52 19.51
N HIS A 160 8.26 9.45 18.71
CA HIS A 160 8.89 8.19 19.09
C HIS A 160 10.43 8.27 19.10
N SER A 161 11.03 9.02 18.17
CA SER A 161 12.47 9.31 18.18
C SER A 161 12.89 10.24 19.32
N GLY A 162 11.98 11.10 19.79
CA GLY A 162 12.17 11.89 21.01
C GLY A 162 12.18 10.96 22.22
N ARG A 163 11.11 10.16 22.37
CA ARG A 163 10.95 9.20 23.46
C ARG A 163 12.11 8.22 23.59
N SER A 164 12.69 7.73 22.48
CA SER A 164 13.83 6.82 22.58
C SER A 164 15.08 7.46 23.19
N ARG A 165 15.22 8.79 23.07
CA ARG A 165 16.34 9.56 23.64
C ARG A 165 16.08 10.05 25.06
N THR A 166 14.84 10.42 25.36
CA THR A 166 14.48 11.07 26.64
C THR A 166 13.72 10.15 27.60
N GLY A 167 13.29 8.97 27.16
CA GLY A 167 12.44 8.04 27.94
C GLY A 167 10.95 8.38 27.90
N GLU A 168 10.60 9.65 27.66
CA GLU A 168 9.23 10.18 27.73
C GLU A 168 8.83 10.96 26.46
N ILE A 169 7.53 10.94 26.14
CA ILE A 169 6.94 11.81 25.10
C ILE A 169 6.61 13.15 25.76
N PRO A 170 7.10 14.30 25.25
CA PRO A 170 6.76 15.59 25.82
C PRO A 170 5.24 15.84 25.78
N SER A 171 4.66 16.35 26.87
CA SER A 171 3.21 16.49 27.04
C SER A 171 2.53 17.36 25.98
N ILE A 172 3.24 18.33 25.40
CA ILE A 172 2.74 19.14 24.29
C ILE A 172 2.38 18.29 23.06
N PHE A 173 3.07 17.17 22.84
CA PHE A 173 2.75 16.26 21.75
C PHE A 173 1.58 15.34 22.07
N LEU A 174 1.38 15.00 23.35
CA LEU A 174 0.19 14.25 23.78
C LEU A 174 -1.09 15.06 23.53
N ALA A 175 -1.02 16.40 23.70
CA ALA A 175 -2.13 17.28 23.39
C ALA A 175 -2.46 17.38 21.88
N LEU A 176 -1.59 16.87 21.00
CA LEU A 176 -1.81 16.84 19.55
C LEU A 176 -2.44 15.53 19.07
N ASP A 177 -2.60 14.53 19.94
CA ASP A 177 -3.01 13.17 19.55
C ASP A 177 -4.37 13.17 18.84
N GLU A 178 -5.35 13.91 19.37
CA GLU A 178 -6.67 14.09 18.74
C GLU A 178 -6.57 14.67 17.32
N VAL A 179 -5.67 15.64 17.11
CA VAL A 179 -5.45 16.23 15.78
C VAL A 179 -4.80 15.22 14.84
N LEU A 180 -3.83 14.44 15.33
CA LEU A 180 -3.18 13.40 14.57
C LEU A 180 -4.18 12.29 14.18
N ASP A 181 -5.09 11.92 15.07
CA ASP A 181 -6.14 10.94 14.79
C ASP A 181 -7.10 11.41 13.71
N VAL A 182 -7.47 12.69 13.71
CA VAL A 182 -8.26 13.29 12.62
C VAL A 182 -7.49 13.23 11.30
N LEU A 183 -6.19 13.57 11.29
CA LEU A 183 -5.36 13.47 10.08
C LEU A 183 -5.31 12.03 9.56
N LEU A 184 -5.10 11.06 10.46
CA LEU A 184 -5.08 9.64 10.09
C LEU A 184 -6.43 9.19 9.53
N PHE A 185 -7.53 9.51 10.21
CA PHE A 185 -8.89 9.20 9.76
C PHE A 185 -9.16 9.74 8.36
N VAL A 186 -8.92 11.04 8.15
CA VAL A 186 -9.19 11.70 6.86
C VAL A 186 -8.29 11.12 5.77
N SER A 187 -7.00 10.91 6.06
CA SER A 187 -6.07 10.30 5.09
C SER A 187 -6.49 8.88 4.70
N GLY A 188 -6.92 8.05 5.66
CA GLY A 188 -7.39 6.69 5.43
C GLY A 188 -8.67 6.66 4.61
N ALA A 189 -9.65 7.50 4.98
CA ALA A 189 -10.91 7.61 4.26
C ALA A 189 -10.71 8.04 2.80
N LEU A 190 -9.90 9.07 2.57
CA LEU A 190 -9.56 9.52 1.22
C LEU A 190 -8.79 8.45 0.45
N THR A 191 -7.91 7.67 1.09
CA THR A 191 -7.19 6.58 0.43
C THR A 191 -8.14 5.45 -0.02
N TYR A 192 -9.13 5.07 0.79
CA TYR A 192 -10.16 4.11 0.36
C TYR A 192 -10.98 4.64 -0.84
N ILE A 193 -11.37 5.91 -0.82
CA ILE A 193 -12.10 6.55 -1.92
C ILE A 193 -11.23 6.59 -3.19
N ALA A 194 -9.97 7.00 -3.07
CA ALA A 194 -9.02 7.01 -4.19
C ALA A 194 -8.86 5.61 -4.79
N SER A 195 -8.78 4.58 -3.94
CA SER A 195 -8.69 3.18 -4.35
C SER A 195 -9.90 2.73 -5.16
N ILE A 196 -11.12 3.13 -4.76
CA ILE A 196 -12.35 2.86 -5.53
C ILE A 196 -12.25 3.49 -6.92
N PHE A 197 -11.87 4.77 -7.00
CA PHE A 197 -11.72 5.45 -8.29
C PHE A 197 -10.64 4.81 -9.17
N LEU A 198 -9.50 4.42 -8.60
CA LEU A 198 -8.44 3.73 -9.32
C LEU A 198 -8.92 2.39 -9.88
N VAL A 199 -9.64 1.60 -9.09
CA VAL A 199 -10.23 0.32 -9.49
C VAL A 199 -11.22 0.50 -10.64
N VAL A 200 -12.12 1.49 -10.53
CA VAL A 200 -13.11 1.80 -11.57
C VAL A 200 -12.43 2.28 -12.84
N ALA A 201 -11.45 3.19 -12.75
CA ALA A 201 -10.71 3.69 -13.90
C ALA A 201 -9.97 2.55 -14.63
N THR A 202 -9.29 1.70 -13.88
CA THR A 202 -8.56 0.53 -14.41
C THR A 202 -9.50 -0.46 -15.09
N ALA A 203 -10.71 -0.66 -14.56
CA ALA A 203 -11.73 -1.51 -15.17
C ALA A 203 -12.31 -0.90 -16.44
N ARG A 204 -12.57 0.42 -16.45
CA ARG A 204 -13.05 1.15 -17.65
C ARG A 204 -12.01 1.17 -18.77
N ALA A 205 -10.73 1.21 -18.42
CA ALA A 205 -9.62 1.03 -19.36
C ALA A 205 -9.48 -0.40 -19.90
N GLY A 206 -10.29 -1.35 -19.41
CA GLY A 206 -10.24 -2.76 -19.79
C GLY A 206 -9.05 -3.52 -19.21
N TRP A 207 -8.38 -2.97 -18.19
CA TRP A 207 -7.20 -3.60 -17.57
C TRP A 207 -7.56 -4.45 -16.35
N LEU A 208 -8.75 -4.26 -15.79
CA LEU A 208 -9.29 -5.04 -14.69
C LEU A 208 -10.65 -5.65 -15.07
N GLY A 209 -10.84 -6.94 -14.77
CA GLY A 209 -12.12 -7.62 -15.03
C GLY A 209 -13.27 -7.06 -14.19
N ARG A 210 -14.51 -7.17 -14.69
CA ARG A 210 -15.71 -6.65 -14.02
C ARG A 210 -15.94 -7.24 -12.62
N ILE A 211 -15.63 -8.53 -12.44
CA ILE A 211 -15.78 -9.20 -11.14
C ILE A 211 -14.76 -8.62 -10.15
N SER A 212 -13.49 -8.57 -10.51
CA SER A 212 -12.43 -7.99 -9.66
C SER A 212 -12.73 -6.54 -9.31
N MET A 213 -13.23 -5.75 -10.27
CA MET A 213 -13.69 -4.37 -10.01
C MET A 213 -14.75 -4.31 -8.91
N ARG A 214 -15.79 -5.15 -9.00
CA ARG A 214 -16.87 -5.20 -8.01
C ARG A 214 -16.35 -5.63 -6.64
N VAL A 215 -15.54 -6.69 -6.60
CA VAL A 215 -14.97 -7.21 -5.35
C VAL A 215 -14.11 -6.16 -4.66
N TYR A 216 -13.16 -5.54 -5.35
CA TYR A 216 -12.29 -4.53 -4.76
C TYR A 216 -13.09 -3.29 -4.31
N THR A 217 -14.07 -2.86 -5.11
CA THR A 217 -14.94 -1.73 -4.73
C THR A 217 -15.74 -2.05 -3.47
N VAL A 218 -16.35 -3.23 -3.38
CA VAL A 218 -17.11 -3.64 -2.19
C VAL A 218 -16.21 -3.71 -0.96
N ILE A 219 -15.02 -4.30 -1.07
CA ILE A 219 -14.05 -4.36 0.04
C ILE A 219 -13.68 -2.96 0.50
N ALA A 220 -13.37 -2.04 -0.42
CA ALA A 220 -13.04 -0.65 -0.07
C ALA A 220 -14.21 0.07 0.61
N CYS A 221 -15.44 -0.09 0.10
CA CYS A 221 -16.62 0.51 0.71
C CYS A 221 -16.89 -0.02 2.12
N VAL A 222 -16.74 -1.34 2.33
CA VAL A 222 -16.90 -1.96 3.66
C VAL A 222 -15.82 -1.48 4.62
N ALA A 223 -14.56 -1.42 4.18
CA ALA A 223 -13.46 -0.89 4.99
C ALA A 223 -13.67 0.58 5.34
N LEU A 224 -14.11 1.41 4.39
CA LEU A 224 -14.48 2.80 4.63
C LEU A 224 -15.64 2.91 5.64
N LEU A 225 -16.67 2.08 5.51
CA LEU A 225 -17.78 2.04 6.47
C LEU A 225 -17.29 1.71 7.87
N PHE A 226 -16.44 0.69 8.02
CA PHE A 226 -15.85 0.34 9.31
C PHE A 226 -14.98 1.46 9.88
N LEU A 227 -14.19 2.15 9.04
CA LEU A 227 -13.43 3.32 9.45
C LEU A 227 -14.35 4.45 9.94
N VAL A 228 -15.44 4.75 9.24
CA VAL A 228 -16.43 5.75 9.65
C VAL A 228 -17.10 5.35 10.96
N MET A 229 -17.45 4.07 11.13
CA MET A 229 -18.04 3.56 12.38
C MET A 229 -17.06 3.60 13.56
N ARG A 230 -15.76 3.48 13.32
CA ARG A 230 -14.72 3.71 14.36
C ARG A 230 -14.79 5.16 14.87
N GLY A 231 -15.09 6.11 14.00
CA GLY A 231 -15.01 7.54 14.30
C GLY A 231 -13.59 8.08 14.14
N LEU A 232 -13.39 9.31 14.64
CA LEU A 232 -12.12 10.02 14.52
C LEU A 232 -11.04 9.38 15.41
N ASP A 233 -11.40 9.06 16.66
CA ASP A 233 -10.47 8.63 17.71
C ASP A 233 -9.89 7.24 17.45
N PHE A 234 -8.56 7.15 17.43
CA PHE A 234 -7.81 5.90 17.33
C PHE A 234 -7.50 5.37 18.74
N VAL A 235 -8.57 4.88 19.36
CA VAL A 235 -8.57 4.35 20.72
C VAL A 235 -7.49 3.28 20.89
N THR A 236 -6.72 3.35 21.98
CA THR A 236 -5.69 2.36 22.26
C THR A 236 -6.31 0.98 22.53
N PRO A 237 -5.64 -0.14 22.19
CA PRO A 237 -6.23 -1.47 22.40
C PRO A 237 -6.59 -1.81 23.86
N ALA A 238 -5.98 -1.14 24.84
CA ALA A 238 -6.30 -1.32 26.25
C ALA A 238 -7.69 -0.80 26.62
N GLU A 239 -8.23 0.13 25.82
CA GLU A 239 -9.53 0.76 26.03
C GLU A 239 -10.65 0.07 25.22
N LEU A 240 -10.30 -0.92 24.38
CA LEU A 240 -11.28 -1.66 23.59
C LEU A 240 -11.98 -2.72 24.45
N ALA A 241 -13.30 -2.81 24.33
CA ALA A 241 -14.12 -3.83 24.99
C ALA A 241 -13.88 -5.26 24.44
N ALA A 242 -13.24 -5.38 23.28
CA ALA A 242 -12.87 -6.63 22.64
C ALA A 242 -11.42 -6.53 22.12
N PRO A 243 -10.73 -7.66 21.87
CA PRO A 243 -9.40 -7.62 21.27
C PRO A 243 -9.42 -6.83 19.96
N TRP A 244 -8.40 -6.02 19.70
CA TRP A 244 -8.34 -5.11 18.54
C TRP A 244 -8.56 -5.83 17.19
N TYR A 245 -8.13 -7.09 17.06
CA TYR A 245 -8.31 -7.90 15.86
C TYR A 245 -9.76 -8.40 15.65
N ALA A 246 -10.62 -8.24 16.66
CA ALA A 246 -12.06 -8.51 16.59
C ALA A 246 -12.88 -7.22 16.40
N THR A 247 -12.22 -6.06 16.27
CA THR A 247 -12.86 -4.75 16.06
C THR A 247 -12.63 -4.28 14.63
N PRO A 248 -13.58 -4.48 13.69
CA PRO A 248 -13.35 -4.18 12.27
C PRO A 248 -12.98 -2.73 11.98
N GLY A 249 -13.55 -1.78 12.74
CA GLY A 249 -13.21 -0.37 12.64
C GLY A 249 -11.76 -0.07 12.98
N PHE A 250 -11.21 -0.75 13.99
CA PHE A 250 -9.80 -0.63 14.36
C PHE A 250 -8.91 -1.12 13.22
N ILE A 251 -9.20 -2.31 12.66
CA ILE A 251 -8.45 -2.88 11.54
C ILE A 251 -8.48 -1.94 10.33
N ALA A 252 -9.66 -1.42 9.98
CA ALA A 252 -9.81 -0.51 8.84
C ALA A 252 -9.06 0.82 9.03
N GLY A 253 -8.85 1.24 10.28
CA GLY A 253 -8.06 2.42 10.65
C GLY A 253 -6.55 2.19 10.75
N ILE A 254 -6.07 0.93 10.67
CA ILE A 254 -4.63 0.67 10.68
C ILE A 254 -4.00 1.37 9.45
N PRO A 255 -2.99 2.24 9.64
CA PRO A 255 -2.45 3.13 8.60
C PRO A 255 -2.07 2.45 7.28
N ALA A 256 -1.60 1.20 7.33
CA ALA A 256 -1.18 0.43 6.16
C ALA A 256 -2.33 -0.29 5.42
N VAL A 257 -3.48 -0.52 6.07
CA VAL A 257 -4.60 -1.29 5.49
C VAL A 257 -5.22 -0.59 4.27
N PRO A 258 -5.39 0.75 4.24
CA PRO A 258 -5.85 1.46 3.04
C PRO A 258 -5.01 1.21 1.78
N TYR A 259 -3.73 0.82 1.92
CA TYR A 259 -2.83 0.55 0.78
C TYR A 259 -3.01 -0.85 0.16
N LEU A 260 -3.84 -1.71 0.75
CA LEU A 260 -4.02 -3.10 0.28
C LEU A 260 -4.56 -3.15 -1.16
N ILE A 261 -5.63 -2.42 -1.44
CA ILE A 261 -6.24 -2.40 -2.79
C ILE A 261 -5.30 -1.74 -3.81
N PRO A 262 -4.69 -0.58 -3.54
CA PRO A 262 -3.67 0.01 -4.42
C PRO A 262 -2.56 -0.98 -4.76
N CYS A 263 -2.03 -1.71 -3.79
CA CYS A 263 -1.02 -2.74 -4.00
C CYS A 263 -1.49 -3.85 -4.96
N LEU A 264 -2.70 -4.36 -4.77
CA LEU A 264 -3.30 -5.36 -5.66
C LEU A 264 -3.51 -4.83 -7.09
N VAL A 265 -3.92 -3.57 -7.23
CA VAL A 265 -4.01 -2.92 -8.55
C VAL A 265 -2.62 -2.71 -9.15
N GLY A 266 -1.60 -2.39 -8.35
CA GLY A 266 -0.21 -2.27 -8.80
C GLY A 266 0.31 -3.55 -9.47
N ALA A 267 -0.06 -4.72 -8.94
CA ALA A 267 0.22 -6.02 -9.55
C ALA A 267 -0.39 -6.15 -10.96
N VAL A 268 -1.64 -5.67 -11.13
CA VAL A 268 -2.35 -5.66 -12.42
C VAL A 268 -1.65 -4.73 -13.41
N LEU A 269 -1.25 -3.53 -12.98
CA LEU A 269 -0.54 -2.57 -13.83
C LEU A 269 0.83 -3.09 -14.29
N LEU A 270 1.59 -3.72 -13.38
CA LEU A 270 2.86 -4.37 -13.72
C LEU A 270 2.67 -5.50 -14.73
N ARG A 271 1.70 -6.39 -14.50
CA ARG A 271 1.39 -7.46 -15.46
C ARG A 271 1.06 -6.89 -16.83
N ARG A 272 0.24 -5.84 -16.88
CA ARG A 272 -0.15 -5.18 -18.13
C ARG A 272 1.05 -4.57 -18.86
N ALA A 273 1.98 -3.94 -18.13
CA ALA A 273 3.23 -3.45 -18.70
C ALA A 273 4.04 -4.59 -19.36
N GLY A 274 3.99 -5.80 -18.79
CA GLY A 274 4.63 -7.00 -19.32
C GLY A 274 3.93 -7.66 -20.51
N ASP A 275 2.60 -7.66 -20.57
CA ASP A 275 1.85 -8.45 -21.57
C ASP A 275 1.78 -7.81 -22.96
N GLN A 276 1.92 -6.48 -23.07
CA GLN A 276 1.92 -5.74 -24.35
C GLN A 276 3.14 -6.02 -25.27
N THR A 277 3.95 -7.04 -24.99
CA THR A 277 5.09 -7.49 -25.82
C THR A 277 4.72 -8.69 -26.70
N SER A 278 3.61 -9.37 -26.41
CA SER A 278 3.31 -10.69 -26.97
C SER A 278 2.35 -10.65 -28.16
N GLY A 279 1.82 -9.48 -28.51
CA GLY A 279 0.81 -9.31 -29.57
C GLY A 279 1.22 -8.37 -30.70
N GLY A 280 2.52 -8.07 -30.82
CA GLY A 280 3.04 -7.16 -31.84
C GLY A 280 4.02 -7.80 -32.82
N ALA A 281 4.11 -9.14 -32.84
CA ALA A 281 5.02 -9.88 -33.73
C ALA A 281 4.31 -10.58 -34.90
N ASP A 282 2.97 -10.50 -35.00
CA ASP A 282 2.19 -11.27 -35.99
C ASP A 282 1.36 -10.36 -36.95
N VAL A 283 1.82 -9.15 -37.25
CA VAL A 283 1.25 -8.33 -38.34
C VAL A 283 2.37 -7.66 -39.11
N GLU A 284 3.14 -8.47 -39.83
CA GLU A 284 3.91 -8.07 -41.01
C GLU A 284 4.14 -9.36 -41.81
N ASP A 285 3.18 -9.66 -42.69
CA ASP A 285 3.35 -10.23 -44.04
C ASP A 285 1.98 -10.24 -44.77
#